data_AF-A0A7V4NF29-F1
#
_entry.id   AF-A0A7V4NF29-F1
#
_cell.length_a   1.000
_cell.length_b   1.000
_cell.length_c   1.000
_cell.angle_alpha   90.00
_cell.angle_beta   90.00
_cell.angle_gamma   90.00
#
_symmetry.space_group_name_H-M   'P 1'
#
loop_
_entity.id
_entity.type
_entity.pdbx_description
1 polymer ?
#
loop_
_entity_poly.entity_id
_entity_poly.type
_entity_poly.pdbx_seq_one_letter_code
_entity_poly.pdbx_strand_id
1 'polypeptide(L)'
;MSNQSGEHVRAWYPGHVQKAKRQIRENLKKIDIVVIVLDARAPVATTSFEMKIFKDKQRVFLLNKTDLADSEYNKKWACEIAKLYP
;
A
#
# COMPACT_ATOMS: atom_id res chain seq x y z
N MET A 1 -23.20 -28.12 -3.51
CA MET A 1 -23.22 -27.08 -4.57
C MET A 1 -23.00 -25.74 -3.89
N SER A 2 -22.05 -24.98 -4.43
CA SER A 2 -21.29 -23.88 -3.81
C SER A 2 -22.13 -22.71 -3.32
N ASN A 3 -22.01 -22.36 -2.04
CA ASN A 3 -22.47 -21.07 -1.52
C ASN A 3 -21.26 -20.12 -1.48
N GLN A 4 -21.20 -19.20 -2.43
CA GLN A 4 -20.14 -18.19 -2.54
C GLN A 4 -20.42 -17.07 -1.53
N SER A 5 -19.83 -17.16 -0.33
CA SER A 5 -19.76 -16.04 0.60
C SER A 5 -18.45 -15.27 0.36
N GLY A 6 -18.47 -14.36 -0.61
CA GLY A 6 -17.38 -13.43 -0.85
C GLY A 6 -17.94 -12.10 -1.35
N GLU A 7 -17.33 -11.01 -0.92
CA GLU A 7 -17.55 -9.63 -1.39
C GLU A 7 -18.65 -8.82 -0.69
N HIS A 8 -18.28 -8.17 0.41
CA HIS A 8 -18.75 -6.81 0.68
C HIS A 8 -17.64 -5.99 1.36
N VAL A 9 -16.50 -5.85 0.68
CA VAL A 9 -15.56 -4.78 1.05
C VAL A 9 -16.14 -3.49 0.49
N ARG A 10 -16.69 -2.63 1.36
CA ARG A 10 -17.27 -1.33 1.01
C ARG A 10 -16.26 -0.50 0.24
N ALA A 11 -16.44 -0.43 -1.08
CA ALA A 11 -15.75 0.54 -1.92
C ALA A 11 -16.24 1.93 -1.53
N TRP A 12 -15.34 2.77 -0.99
CA TRP A 12 -15.54 4.21 -1.00
C TRP A 12 -15.90 4.63 -2.43
N TYR A 13 -17.12 5.12 -2.64
CA TYR A 13 -17.74 5.60 -3.89
C TYR A 13 -16.96 5.33 -5.20
N PRO A 14 -17.48 4.48 -6.11
CA PRO A 14 -16.74 3.95 -7.27
C PRO A 14 -16.09 5.03 -8.14
N GLY A 15 -16.72 6.19 -8.31
CA GLY A 15 -16.19 7.30 -9.12
C GLY A 15 -14.92 7.95 -8.55
N HIS A 16 -14.81 8.11 -7.23
CA HIS A 16 -13.66 8.80 -6.62
C HIS A 16 -12.40 7.95 -6.67
N VAL A 17 -12.52 6.67 -6.31
CA VAL A 17 -11.39 5.72 -6.37
C VAL A 17 -10.92 5.54 -7.82
N GLN A 18 -11.85 5.44 -8.78
CA GLN A 18 -11.48 5.32 -10.20
C GLN A 18 -10.79 6.59 -10.73
N LYS A 19 -11.25 7.78 -10.34
CA LYS A 19 -10.57 9.05 -10.66
C LYS A 19 -9.16 9.11 -10.07
N ALA A 20 -9.00 8.76 -8.78
CA ALA A 20 -7.70 8.73 -8.12
C ALA A 20 -6.75 7.73 -8.79
N LYS A 21 -7.23 6.52 -9.12
CA LYS A 21 -6.44 5.52 -9.86
C LYS A 21 -5.98 6.05 -11.21
N ARG A 22 -6.84 6.75 -11.96
CA ARG A 22 -6.47 7.36 -13.24
C ARG A 22 -5.35 8.38 -13.06
N GLN A 23 -5.51 9.29 -12.10
CA GLN A 23 -4.50 10.32 -11.79
C GLN A 23 -3.17 9.70 -11.36
N ILE A 24 -3.19 8.67 -10.51
CA ILE A 24 -1.98 7.95 -10.11
C ILE A 24 -1.28 7.37 -11.34
N ARG A 25 -1.98 6.66 -12.23
CA ARG A 25 -1.38 6.08 -13.44
C ARG A 25 -0.78 7.12 -14.38
N GLU A 26 -1.43 8.27 -14.53
CA GLU A 26 -0.90 9.39 -15.33
C GLU A 26 0.37 9.96 -14.71
N ASN A 27 0.41 10.10 -13.38
CA ASN A 27 1.58 10.61 -12.67
C ASN A 27 2.74 9.61 -12.68
N LEU A 28 2.47 8.30 -12.62
CA LEU A 28 3.51 7.27 -12.69
C LEU A 28 4.31 7.34 -13.98
N LYS A 29 3.74 7.81 -15.09
CA LYS A 29 4.49 8.00 -16.36
C LYS A 29 5.55 9.11 -16.28
N LYS A 30 5.44 10.02 -15.30
CA LYS A 30 6.27 11.22 -15.18
C LYS A 30 7.34 11.13 -14.09
N ILE A 31 7.37 10.03 -13.34
CA ILE A 31 8.25 9.85 -12.19
C ILE A 31 8.99 8.52 -12.27
N ASP A 32 10.17 8.48 -11.68
CA ASP A 32 11.01 7.27 -11.64
C ASP A 32 10.81 6.47 -10.35
N ILE A 33 10.55 7.15 -9.24
CA ILE A 33 10.48 6.57 -7.89
C ILE A 33 9.13 6.88 -7.23
N VAL A 34 8.59 5.90 -6.52
CA VAL A 34 7.37 6.03 -5.70
C VAL A 34 7.74 5.84 -4.23
N VAL A 35 7.38 6.81 -3.40
CA VAL A 35 7.46 6.68 -1.94
C VAL A 35 6.11 6.22 -1.39
N ILE A 36 6.09 5.05 -0.76
CA ILE A 36 4.90 4.44 -0.19
C ILE A 36 4.97 4.60 1.32
N VAL A 37 4.11 5.48 1.84
CA VAL A 37 4.05 5.77 3.28
C VAL A 37 3.07 4.81 3.94
N LEU A 38 3.54 4.07 4.94
CA LEU A 38 2.77 3.13 5.74
C LEU A 38 2.71 3.59 7.20
N ASP A 39 1.67 3.20 7.94
CA ASP A 39 1.63 3.44 9.39
C ASP A 39 2.41 2.33 10.11
N ALA A 40 3.43 2.69 10.87
CA ALA A 40 4.34 1.74 11.53
C ALA A 40 3.65 0.81 12.53
N ARG A 41 2.47 1.18 13.04
CA ARG A 41 1.70 0.36 13.99
C ARG A 41 1.03 -0.84 13.33
N ALA A 42 0.70 -0.74 12.04
CA ALA A 42 0.04 -1.81 11.29
C ALA A 42 0.42 -1.76 9.79
N PRO A 43 1.72 -1.90 9.44
CA PRO A 43 2.20 -1.58 8.11
C PRO A 43 1.55 -2.44 7.03
N VAL A 44 1.41 -3.75 7.24
CA VAL A 44 0.74 -4.66 6.31
C VAL A 44 -0.72 -4.26 6.06
N ALA A 45 -1.48 -3.96 7.12
CA ALA A 45 -2.89 -3.59 7.00
C ALA A 45 -3.11 -2.22 6.33
N THR A 46 -2.12 -1.32 6.41
CA THR A 46 -2.17 0.00 5.76
C THR A 46 -1.65 -0.01 4.33
N THR A 47 -1.15 -1.13 3.82
CA THR A 47 -0.83 -1.27 2.39
C THR A 47 -2.11 -1.26 1.54
N SER A 48 -2.01 -0.70 0.34
CA SER A 48 -3.13 -0.69 -0.60
C SER A 48 -3.31 -2.05 -1.27
N PHE A 49 -4.55 -2.49 -1.48
CA PHE A 49 -4.84 -3.68 -2.31
C PHE A 49 -4.37 -3.52 -3.77
N GLU A 50 -4.09 -2.29 -4.21
CA GLU A 50 -3.69 -1.95 -5.58
C GLU A 50 -2.17 -1.82 -5.77
N MET A 51 -1.35 -2.38 -4.88
CA MET A 51 0.12 -2.31 -4.96
C MET A 51 0.71 -2.70 -6.33
N LYS A 52 0.00 -3.54 -7.09
CA LYS A 52 0.38 -3.97 -8.44
C LYS A 52 0.56 -2.82 -9.44
N ILE A 53 -0.10 -1.67 -9.23
CA ILE A 53 0.04 -0.51 -10.14
C ILE A 53 1.43 0.12 -10.09
N PHE A 54 2.19 -0.12 -9.02
CA PHE A 54 3.52 0.44 -8.79
C PHE A 54 4.66 -0.53 -9.15
N LYS A 55 4.34 -1.74 -9.66
CA LYS A 55 5.31 -2.82 -9.86
C LYS A 55 6.49 -2.44 -10.77
N ASP A 56 6.24 -1.59 -11.77
CA ASP A 56 7.22 -1.20 -12.80
C ASP A 56 8.05 0.03 -12.37
N LYS A 57 7.90 0.46 -11.11
CA LYS A 57 8.63 1.62 -10.56
C LYS A 57 9.50 1.20 -9.39
N GLN A 58 10.59 1.93 -9.21
CA GLN A 58 11.37 1.82 -7.99
C GLN A 58 10.52 2.32 -6.81
N ARG A 59 10.43 1.51 -5.77
CA ARG A 59 9.56 1.77 -4.61
C ARG A 59 10.42 1.94 -3.37
N VAL A 60 10.13 2.99 -2.61
CA VAL A 60 10.70 3.23 -1.28
C VAL A 60 9.57 3.17 -0.28
N PHE A 61 9.64 2.26 0.67
CA PHE A 61 8.65 2.16 1.74
C PHE A 61 9.10 2.98 2.94
N LEU A 62 8.23 3.88 3.40
CA LEU A 62 8.46 4.73 4.56
C LEU A 62 7.49 4.34 5.67
N LEU A 63 8.02 3.83 6.79
CA LEU A 63 7.23 3.63 8.00
C LEU A 63 7.09 4.97 8.73
N ASN A 64 5.89 5.52 8.73
CA ASN A 64 5.54 6.75 9.41
C ASN A 64 4.96 6.46 10.81
N LYS A 65 5.00 7.45 11.71
CA LYS A 65 4.55 7.36 13.11
C LYS A 65 5.27 6.28 13.91
N THR A 66 6.56 6.09 13.66
CA THR A 66 7.40 5.12 14.37
C THR A 66 7.53 5.43 15.85
N ASP A 67 7.34 6.68 16.25
CA ASP A 67 7.24 7.14 17.64
C ASP A 67 6.04 6.56 18.39
N LEU A 68 4.96 6.21 17.67
CA LEU A 68 3.75 5.61 18.24
C LEU A 68 3.74 4.07 18.17
N ALA A 69 4.76 3.48 17.58
CA ALA A 69 4.91 2.04 17.41
C ALA A 69 6.04 1.51 18.30
N ASP A 70 6.01 0.21 18.60
CA ASP A 70 7.08 -0.43 19.34
C ASP A 70 8.40 -0.38 18.54
N SER A 71 9.45 0.15 19.17
CA SER A 71 10.76 0.36 18.53
C SER A 71 11.44 -0.92 18.04
N GLU A 72 11.20 -2.06 18.69
CA GLU A 72 11.71 -3.37 18.27
C GLU A 72 10.98 -3.81 16.99
N TYR A 73 9.65 -3.62 16.96
CA TYR A 73 8.84 -3.96 15.80
C TYR A 73 9.07 -3.04 14.61
N ASN A 74 9.44 -1.77 14.80
CA ASN A 74 9.80 -0.88 13.70
C ASN A 74 10.89 -1.48 12.80
N LYS A 75 11.94 -2.08 13.42
CA LYS A 75 13.03 -2.73 12.67
C LYS A 75 12.56 -4.03 12.01
N LYS A 76 11.79 -4.85 12.72
CA LYS A 76 11.22 -6.09 12.18
C LYS A 76 10.34 -5.81 10.96
N TRP A 77 9.50 -4.79 11.04
CA TRP A 77 8.63 -4.38 9.94
C TRP A 77 9.41 -3.86 8.74
N ALA A 78 10.46 -3.06 8.94
CA ALA A 78 11.31 -2.62 7.84
C ALA A 78 11.91 -3.81 7.07
N CYS A 79 12.43 -4.81 7.78
CA CYS A 79 12.94 -6.03 7.17
C CYS A 79 11.83 -6.85 6.48
N GLU A 80 10.66 -6.99 7.09
CA GLU A 80 9.57 -7.79 6.54
C GLU A 80 8.96 -7.18 5.28
N ILE A 81 8.72 -5.86 5.28
CA ILE A 81 8.21 -5.14 4.12
C ILE A 81 9.18 -5.23 2.94
N ALA A 82 10.49 -5.15 3.18
CA ALA A 82 11.50 -5.32 2.14
C ALA A 82 11.47 -6.73 1.51
N LYS A 83 11.11 -7.77 2.27
CA LYS A 83 10.96 -9.14 1.75
C LYS A 83 9.65 -9.32 0.96
N LEU A 84 8.56 -8.72 1.44
CA LEU A 84 7.24 -8.83 0.82
C LEU A 84 7.16 -8.10 -0.52
N TYR A 85 7.91 -7.00 -0.67
CA TYR A 85 7.94 -6.18 -1.87
C TYR A 85 9.37 -5.95 -2.36
N PRO A 86 10.00 -6.97 -2.97
CA PRO A 86 11.31 -6.83 -3.58
C PRO A 86 11.29 -5.85 -4.75
#